data_AF-A0A2I1KSC2-F1
#
_entry.id   AF-A0A2I1KSC2-F1
#
_cell.length_a   1.000
_cell.length_b   1.000
_cell.length_c   1.000
_cell.angle_alpha   90.00
_cell.angle_beta   90.00
_cell.angle_gamma   90.00
#
_symmetry.space_group_name_H-M   'P 1'
#
loop_
_entity.id
_entity.type
_entity.pdbx_description
1 polymer ?
#
loop_
_entity_poly.entity_id
_entity_poly.type
_entity_poly.pdbx_seq_one_letter_code
_entity_poly.pdbx_strand_id
1 'polypeptide(L)'
;MSTVRLGTRGSALALTQSGLVARMLEQAAALAGQELHVELVPVRTRGDVDPTALSQLGGVGVFATALREALLAGECDLAVHSYKDLPTAAVPGLRIAAVPAREDPRDVLCTRAATLGLHDLPAGARVGTGSPRRSAQLLAQRPDLTIVPIRGNVPTRLARVVGSVVSADGPMGATAEPDLDAAILALSGMRRLGLEDYASQPLAARCGARSQVEVQGIPDGGSAAGSPATTEPWMLPAAAQGALAVETRDRVSCELPVLTVALALVDDPVTRACADAERSLMRCLAAGCAAPVGALARPLDVAGEPAAGRDLPTEPGTALEPGPDQAPAICLEALVASLDGTQLRRASATGTLEEAEDLGRCVAERLLADGAAQITDLQASKGSPGAGSTGPQAAAKGTDRR
;
A
#
# COMPACT_ATOMS: atom_id res chain seq x y z
N MET A 1 -28.79 11.58 18.57
CA MET A 1 -27.57 11.97 17.84
C MET A 1 -26.31 11.79 18.67
N SER A 2 -25.49 10.78 18.36
CA SER A 2 -24.14 10.62 18.93
C SER A 2 -23.13 11.30 18.01
N THR A 3 -22.19 12.10 18.55
CA THR A 3 -21.13 12.73 17.75
C THR A 3 -19.78 12.11 18.09
N VAL A 4 -18.96 11.80 17.07
CA VAL A 4 -17.62 11.24 17.23
C VAL A 4 -16.60 12.02 16.40
N ARG A 5 -15.38 12.13 16.91
CA ARG A 5 -14.30 12.92 16.30
C ARG A 5 -13.36 12.00 15.52
N LEU A 6 -13.27 12.17 14.21
CA LEU A 6 -12.38 11.42 13.33
C LEU A 6 -11.11 12.25 13.05
N GLY A 7 -9.99 11.82 13.62
CA GLY A 7 -8.67 12.42 13.40
C GLY A 7 -8.16 12.17 11.99
N THR A 8 -7.75 13.23 11.29
CA THR A 8 -7.25 13.14 9.91
C THR A 8 -6.07 14.05 9.65
N ARG A 9 -5.27 13.74 8.63
CA ARG A 9 -4.17 14.61 8.17
C ARG A 9 -4.72 15.69 7.23
N GLY A 10 -4.00 16.80 7.11
CA GLY A 10 -4.40 17.93 6.25
C GLY A 10 -4.23 17.71 4.74
N SER A 11 -3.54 16.65 4.28
CA SER A 11 -3.43 16.37 2.83
C SER A 11 -4.79 15.96 2.27
N ALA A 12 -5.23 16.41 1.09
CA ALA A 12 -6.59 16.06 0.71
C ALA A 12 -6.83 14.58 0.41
N LEU A 13 -5.80 13.77 0.07
CA LEU A 13 -6.05 12.33 0.01
C LEU A 13 -6.48 11.79 1.38
N ALA A 14 -5.87 12.28 2.47
CA ALA A 14 -6.28 11.90 3.82
C ALA A 14 -7.66 12.45 4.17
N LEU A 15 -7.96 13.71 3.85
CA LEU A 15 -9.30 14.28 4.04
C LEU A 15 -10.37 13.51 3.26
N THR A 16 -10.11 13.15 2.01
CA THR A 16 -11.05 12.37 1.20
C THR A 16 -11.24 10.96 1.76
N GLN A 17 -10.17 10.30 2.19
CA GLN A 17 -10.26 8.98 2.84
C GLN A 17 -11.06 9.04 4.14
N SER A 18 -10.79 10.04 4.98
CA SER A 18 -11.52 10.26 6.23
C SER A 18 -12.98 10.61 6.00
N GLY A 19 -13.27 11.48 5.02
CA GLY A 19 -14.64 11.83 4.63
C GLY A 19 -15.42 10.65 4.05
N LEU A 20 -14.75 9.77 3.29
CA LEU A 20 -15.36 8.52 2.82
C LEU A 20 -15.76 7.62 3.99
N VAL A 21 -14.84 7.34 4.91
CA VAL A 21 -15.12 6.51 6.09
C VAL A 21 -16.16 7.14 7.00
N ALA A 22 -16.14 8.46 7.19
CA ALA A 22 -17.16 9.19 7.93
C ALA A 22 -18.55 8.90 7.38
N ARG A 23 -18.76 9.06 6.07
CA ARG A 23 -20.03 8.75 5.41
C ARG A 23 -20.43 7.28 5.56
N MET A 24 -19.48 6.35 5.43
CA MET A 24 -19.76 4.91 5.62
C MET A 24 -20.26 4.61 7.04
N LEU A 25 -19.65 5.21 8.06
CA LEU A 25 -20.05 5.03 9.46
C LEU A 25 -21.42 5.65 9.75
N GLU A 26 -21.69 6.85 9.24
CA GLU A 26 -23.00 7.51 9.39
C GLU A 26 -24.11 6.67 8.71
N GLN A 27 -23.86 6.17 7.50
CA GLN A 27 -24.79 5.27 6.79
C GLN A 27 -24.99 3.95 7.53
N ALA A 28 -23.92 3.32 8.02
CA ALA A 28 -24.00 2.08 8.77
C ALA A 28 -24.79 2.24 10.08
N ALA A 29 -24.58 3.35 10.80
CA ALA A 29 -25.38 3.68 11.97
C ALA A 29 -26.86 3.85 11.62
N ALA A 30 -27.18 4.59 10.55
CA ALA A 30 -28.55 4.78 10.08
C ALA A 30 -29.24 3.46 9.72
N LEU A 31 -28.53 2.53 9.07
CA LEU A 31 -29.04 1.18 8.78
C LEU A 31 -29.36 0.37 10.04
N ALA A 32 -28.60 0.59 11.12
CA ALA A 32 -28.86 -0.01 12.43
C ALA A 32 -29.93 0.74 13.25
N GLY A 33 -30.64 1.70 12.66
CA GLY A 33 -31.64 2.52 13.35
C GLY A 33 -31.03 3.45 14.41
N GLN A 34 -29.74 3.79 14.27
CA GLN A 34 -29.02 4.70 15.15
C GLN A 34 -28.66 6.00 14.42
N GLU A 35 -28.41 7.06 15.19
CA GLU A 35 -28.02 8.35 14.65
C GLU A 35 -26.58 8.69 15.08
N LEU A 36 -25.67 8.71 14.11
CA LEU A 36 -24.25 9.02 14.30
C LEU A 36 -23.90 10.23 13.43
N HIS A 37 -23.12 11.14 13.99
CA HIS A 37 -22.46 12.21 13.25
C HIS A 37 -20.95 12.12 13.45
N VAL A 38 -20.21 12.22 12.34
CA VAL A 38 -18.74 12.14 12.35
C VAL A 38 -18.15 13.51 12.04
N GLU A 39 -17.49 14.10 13.02
CA GLU A 39 -16.76 15.36 12.88
C GLU A 39 -15.31 15.10 12.47
N LEU A 40 -14.85 15.69 11.36
CA LEU A 40 -13.45 15.59 10.96
C LEU A 40 -12.59 16.57 11.76
N VAL A 41 -11.58 16.05 12.46
CA VAL A 41 -10.63 16.82 13.25
C VAL A 41 -9.24 16.76 12.60
N PRO A 42 -8.78 17.85 11.94
CA PRO A 42 -7.43 17.90 11.39
C PRO A 42 -6.38 17.85 12.51
N VAL A 43 -5.58 16.79 12.53
CA VAL A 43 -4.44 16.65 13.44
C VAL A 43 -3.20 17.19 12.75
N ARG A 44 -2.67 18.29 13.27
CA ARG A 44 -1.43 18.90 12.75
C ARG A 44 -0.25 18.01 13.11
N THR A 45 0.43 17.46 12.11
CA THR A 45 1.65 16.67 12.35
C THR A 45 2.87 17.61 12.40
N ARG A 46 3.93 17.23 13.13
CA ARG A 46 5.21 17.99 13.08
C ARG A 46 5.77 18.09 11.65
N GLY A 47 5.49 17.10 10.80
CA GLY A 47 5.88 17.11 9.38
C GLY A 47 5.08 18.07 8.49
N ASP A 48 3.95 18.61 8.96
CA ASP A 48 3.17 19.64 8.26
C ASP A 48 3.65 21.07 8.61
N VAL A 49 4.40 21.22 9.70
CA VAL A 49 4.88 22.52 10.21
C VAL A 49 6.33 22.80 9.78
N ASP A 50 7.12 21.76 9.54
CA ASP A 50 8.51 21.87 9.06
C ASP A 50 8.82 20.84 7.94
N PRO A 51 8.95 21.28 6.67
CA PRO A 51 9.31 20.41 5.55
C PRO A 51 10.69 19.72 5.70
N THR A 52 11.60 20.30 6.49
CA THR A 52 12.95 19.76 6.72
C THR A 52 12.96 18.64 7.76
N ALA A 53 12.04 18.65 8.72
CA ALA A 53 11.86 17.59 9.70
C ALA A 53 11.47 16.26 9.03
N LEU A 54 10.67 16.29 7.96
CA LEU A 54 10.29 15.08 7.21
C LEU A 54 11.46 14.44 6.45
N SER A 55 12.47 15.23 6.10
CA SER A 55 13.70 14.79 5.43
C SER A 55 14.69 14.13 6.40
N GLN A 56 14.71 14.55 7.67
CA GLN A 56 15.59 14.02 8.73
C GLN A 56 14.96 12.88 9.54
N LEU A 57 13.62 12.86 9.70
CA LEU A 57 12.90 11.87 10.52
C LEU A 57 12.72 10.49 9.88
N GLY A 58 13.36 10.24 8.73
CA GLY A 58 13.57 8.88 8.21
C GLY A 58 12.39 7.93 8.32
N GLY A 59 11.33 8.14 7.53
CA GLY A 59 10.49 7.01 7.12
C GLY A 59 9.03 7.00 7.55
N VAL A 60 8.40 5.88 7.22
CA VAL A 60 7.00 5.56 7.46
C VAL A 60 6.78 5.38 8.96
N GLY A 61 5.69 5.93 9.48
CA GLY A 61 5.39 5.99 10.91
C GLY A 61 5.26 7.41 11.45
N VAL A 62 5.98 8.40 10.89
CA VAL A 62 5.88 9.82 11.33
C VAL A 62 4.46 10.35 11.21
N PHE A 63 3.74 9.98 10.14
CA PHE A 63 2.36 10.40 9.92
C PHE A 63 1.33 9.64 10.77
N ALA A 64 1.60 8.38 11.09
CA ALA A 64 0.73 7.59 11.97
C ALA A 64 0.90 8.00 13.44
N THR A 65 2.12 8.39 13.83
CA THR A 65 2.46 8.74 15.21
C THR A 65 1.60 9.88 15.75
N ALA A 66 1.48 10.99 15.03
CA ALA A 66 0.69 12.14 15.49
C ALA A 66 -0.81 11.80 15.66
N LEU A 67 -1.39 11.00 14.74
CA LEU A 67 -2.77 10.55 14.87
C LEU A 67 -2.96 9.59 16.05
N ARG A 68 -1.99 8.70 16.29
CA ARG A 68 -1.98 7.76 17.42
C ARG A 68 -1.84 8.48 18.75
N GLU A 69 -1.00 9.50 18.82
CA GLU A 69 -0.88 10.39 19.99
C GLU A 69 -2.21 11.09 20.29
N ALA A 70 -2.88 11.64 19.26
CA ALA A 70 -4.20 12.26 19.40
C ALA A 70 -5.27 11.26 19.87
N LEU A 71 -5.26 10.03 19.35
CA LEU A 71 -6.16 8.96 19.80
C LEU A 71 -5.95 8.60 21.28
N LEU A 72 -4.70 8.42 21.69
CA LEU A 72 -4.32 8.08 23.06
C LEU A 72 -4.62 9.23 24.04
N ALA A 73 -4.46 10.48 23.60
CA ALA A 73 -4.79 11.68 24.35
C ALA A 73 -6.30 11.96 24.42
N GLY A 74 -7.13 11.23 23.67
CA GLY A 74 -8.58 11.44 23.62
C GLY A 74 -9.00 12.70 22.85
N GLU A 75 -8.12 13.25 22.01
CA GLU A 75 -8.38 14.41 21.16
C GLU A 75 -9.30 14.05 19.98
N CYS A 76 -9.20 12.80 19.50
CA CYS A 76 -10.13 12.19 18.56
C CYS A 76 -10.52 10.78 19.03
N ASP A 77 -11.60 10.23 18.49
CA ASP A 77 -12.17 8.93 18.90
C ASP A 77 -11.76 7.79 17.95
N LEU A 78 -11.49 8.14 16.69
CA LEU A 78 -11.04 7.24 15.65
C LEU A 78 -10.10 7.98 14.68
N ALA A 79 -9.24 7.25 13.98
CA ALA A 79 -8.38 7.78 12.93
C ALA A 79 -8.41 6.87 11.70
N VAL A 80 -8.25 7.47 10.51
CA VAL A 80 -8.25 6.73 9.24
C VAL A 80 -6.87 6.79 8.63
N HIS A 81 -6.38 5.61 8.24
CA HIS A 81 -5.07 5.45 7.62
C HIS A 81 -5.18 4.75 6.28
N SER A 82 -4.33 5.14 5.33
CA SER A 82 -3.96 4.22 4.25
C SER A 82 -3.25 3.04 4.87
N TYR A 83 -3.78 1.82 4.73
CA TYR A 83 -3.34 0.70 5.58
C TYR A 83 -1.88 0.28 5.29
N LYS A 84 -1.44 0.46 4.04
CA LYS A 84 -0.04 0.28 3.62
C LYS A 84 0.97 1.19 4.32
N ASP A 85 0.54 2.34 4.84
CA ASP A 85 1.40 3.32 5.50
C ASP A 85 1.42 3.13 7.02
N LEU A 86 0.62 2.20 7.54
CA LEU A 86 0.56 1.92 8.97
C LEU A 86 1.64 0.91 9.37
N PRO A 87 2.48 1.20 10.37
CA PRO A 87 3.44 0.23 10.90
C PRO A 87 2.76 -1.08 11.31
N THR A 88 3.45 -2.20 11.15
CA THR A 88 2.94 -3.55 11.51
C THR A 88 3.03 -3.87 13.00
N ALA A 89 3.81 -3.10 13.76
CA ALA A 89 3.89 -3.22 15.21
C ALA A 89 2.59 -2.72 15.87
N ALA A 90 2.11 -3.51 16.83
CA ALA A 90 0.99 -3.12 17.69
C ALA A 90 1.37 -1.94 18.59
N VAL A 91 0.39 -1.13 18.93
CA VAL A 91 0.54 -0.01 19.88
C VAL A 91 -0.40 -0.27 21.05
N PRO A 92 0.12 -0.44 22.29
CA PRO A 92 -0.73 -0.68 23.44
C PRO A 92 -1.82 0.40 23.60
N GLY A 93 -3.06 -0.03 23.83
CA GLY A 93 -4.20 0.87 23.98
C GLY A 93 -4.90 1.25 22.66
N LEU A 94 -4.36 0.84 21.51
CA LEU A 94 -4.95 1.06 20.20
C LEU A 94 -5.19 -0.24 19.43
N ARG A 95 -6.23 -0.25 18.61
CA ARG A 95 -6.57 -1.36 17.71
C ARG A 95 -7.12 -0.90 16.37
N ILE A 96 -6.98 -1.77 15.36
CA ILE A 96 -7.68 -1.62 14.08
C ILE A 96 -9.11 -2.15 14.22
N ALA A 97 -10.05 -1.23 14.43
CA ALA A 97 -11.43 -1.56 14.72
C ALA A 97 -12.26 -1.89 13.48
N ALA A 98 -11.90 -1.34 12.31
CA ALA A 98 -12.54 -1.68 11.04
C ALA A 98 -11.55 -1.57 9.87
N VAL A 99 -11.72 -2.43 8.88
CA VAL A 99 -11.05 -2.42 7.58
C VAL A 99 -12.15 -2.42 6.52
N PRO A 100 -12.51 -1.25 5.96
CA PRO A 100 -13.53 -1.18 4.92
C PRO A 100 -13.11 -1.93 3.65
N ALA A 101 -14.10 -2.24 2.80
CA ALA A 101 -13.88 -2.87 1.50
C ALA A 101 -12.72 -2.22 0.71
N ARG A 102 -11.83 -3.07 0.18
CA ARG A 102 -10.63 -2.64 -0.52
C ARG A 102 -10.95 -1.95 -1.84
N GLU A 103 -10.32 -0.80 -2.08
CA GLU A 103 -10.24 -0.24 -3.43
C GLU A 103 -9.14 -0.95 -4.24
N ASP A 104 -9.15 -0.80 -5.57
CA ASP A 104 -8.21 -1.43 -6.49
C ASP A 104 -6.74 -1.31 -6.01
N PRO A 105 -6.08 -2.45 -5.74
CA PRO A 105 -4.73 -2.46 -5.18
C PRO A 105 -3.66 -2.19 -6.24
N ARG A 106 -3.98 -2.17 -7.53
CA ARG A 106 -3.01 -2.03 -8.62
C ARG A 106 -2.20 -0.75 -8.51
N ASP A 107 -0.94 -0.86 -8.90
CA ASP A 107 -0.17 0.30 -9.31
C ASP A 107 -0.52 0.64 -10.77
N VAL A 108 -0.39 1.91 -11.12
CA VAL A 108 -0.72 2.42 -12.45
C VAL A 108 0.42 3.27 -12.98
N LEU A 109 0.71 3.08 -14.25
CA LEU A 109 1.54 3.98 -15.05
C LEU A 109 0.75 5.25 -15.36
N CYS A 110 1.40 6.39 -15.20
CA CYS A 110 0.89 7.70 -15.57
C CYS A 110 1.89 8.32 -16.52
N THR A 111 1.53 8.51 -17.78
CA THR A 111 2.38 9.18 -18.79
C THR A 111 1.72 10.49 -19.25
N ARG A 112 2.38 11.20 -20.18
CA ARG A 112 1.81 12.40 -20.81
C ARG A 112 0.64 12.10 -21.75
N ALA A 113 0.57 10.88 -22.28
CA ALA A 113 -0.46 10.46 -23.23
C ALA A 113 -1.23 9.28 -22.63
N ALA A 114 -2.53 9.44 -22.43
CA ALA A 114 -3.36 8.48 -21.70
C ALA A 114 -3.34 7.04 -22.27
N THR A 115 -2.90 6.82 -23.51
CA THR A 115 -2.83 5.49 -24.14
C THR A 115 -1.44 4.85 -24.15
N LEU A 116 -0.40 5.55 -23.66
CA LEU A 116 0.97 5.03 -23.69
C LEU A 116 1.21 4.05 -22.54
N GLY A 117 1.56 2.81 -22.90
CA GLY A 117 1.89 1.74 -21.97
C GLY A 117 3.37 1.66 -21.60
N LEU A 118 3.71 0.79 -20.65
CA LEU A 118 5.08 0.62 -20.15
C LEU A 118 6.06 0.19 -21.25
N HIS A 119 5.62 -0.70 -22.14
CA HIS A 119 6.44 -1.19 -23.25
C HIS A 119 6.58 -0.19 -24.39
N ASP A 120 5.73 0.84 -24.44
CA ASP A 120 5.78 1.89 -25.46
C ASP A 120 6.72 3.05 -25.08
N LEU A 121 7.21 3.07 -23.83
CA LEU A 121 8.17 4.09 -23.37
C LEU A 121 9.51 3.97 -24.12
N PRO A 122 10.11 5.11 -24.55
CA PRO A 122 11.39 5.11 -25.26
C PRO A 122 12.51 4.48 -24.40
N ALA A 123 13.56 4.01 -25.06
CA ALA A 123 14.75 3.51 -24.38
C ALA A 123 15.34 4.61 -23.47
N GLY A 124 15.65 4.27 -22.21
CA GLY A 124 16.19 5.25 -21.27
C GLY A 124 15.15 6.17 -20.60
N ALA A 125 13.85 5.95 -20.81
CA ALA A 125 12.78 6.80 -20.28
C ALA A 125 12.91 7.06 -18.77
N ARG A 126 12.62 8.29 -18.36
CA ARG A 126 12.68 8.76 -16.97
C ARG A 126 11.37 8.46 -16.25
N VAL A 127 11.37 7.46 -15.37
CA VAL A 127 10.17 7.01 -14.65
C VAL A 127 10.25 7.38 -13.17
N GLY A 128 9.29 8.18 -12.72
CA GLY A 128 9.21 8.68 -11.36
C GLY A 128 8.63 7.68 -10.36
N THR A 129 9.41 7.29 -9.36
CA THR A 129 8.92 6.57 -8.18
C THR A 129 9.89 6.71 -6.99
N GLY A 130 9.36 6.96 -5.80
CA GLY A 130 10.12 6.93 -4.54
C GLY A 130 9.99 5.61 -3.76
N SER A 131 9.52 4.55 -4.41
CA SER A 131 9.29 3.23 -3.83
C SER A 131 10.30 2.22 -4.38
N PRO A 132 11.23 1.69 -3.57
CA PRO A 132 12.16 0.65 -3.99
C PRO A 132 11.47 -0.59 -4.56
N ARG A 133 10.31 -0.97 -3.99
CA ARG A 133 9.43 -2.02 -4.53
C ARG A 133 9.05 -1.78 -5.99
N ARG A 134 8.64 -0.55 -6.33
CA ARG A 134 8.25 -0.20 -7.71
C ARG A 134 9.46 -0.12 -8.62
N SER A 135 10.55 0.49 -8.15
CA SER A 135 11.80 0.62 -8.90
C SER A 135 12.34 -0.75 -9.31
N ALA A 136 12.47 -1.67 -8.37
CA ALA A 136 13.00 -3.01 -8.61
C ALA A 136 12.13 -3.81 -9.60
N GLN A 137 10.80 -3.74 -9.46
CA GLN A 137 9.88 -4.45 -10.38
C GLN A 137 9.84 -3.84 -11.78
N LEU A 138 10.01 -2.52 -11.91
CA LEU A 138 10.18 -1.88 -13.22
C LEU A 138 11.49 -2.31 -13.87
N LEU A 139 12.60 -2.27 -13.14
CA LEU A 139 13.93 -2.64 -13.67
C LEU A 139 14.00 -4.14 -14.03
N ALA A 140 13.27 -5.00 -13.33
CA ALA A 140 13.13 -6.40 -13.70
C ALA A 140 12.46 -6.62 -15.07
N GLN A 141 11.62 -5.68 -15.52
CA GLN A 141 10.90 -5.75 -16.81
C GLN A 141 11.57 -4.91 -17.90
N ARG A 142 12.16 -3.78 -17.51
CA ARG A 142 12.80 -2.78 -18.39
C ARG A 142 14.08 -2.26 -17.73
N PRO A 143 15.19 -2.99 -17.83
CA PRO A 143 16.48 -2.61 -17.22
C PRO A 143 17.07 -1.30 -17.77
N ASP A 144 16.57 -0.84 -18.93
CA ASP A 144 17.01 0.39 -19.58
C ASP A 144 16.40 1.67 -18.97
N LEU A 145 15.38 1.57 -18.11
CA LEU A 145 14.71 2.76 -17.56
C LEU A 145 15.60 3.54 -16.60
N THR A 146 15.47 4.87 -16.65
CA THR A 146 16.05 5.77 -15.65
C THR A 146 15.04 6.00 -14.52
N ILE A 147 15.25 5.37 -13.36
CA ILE A 147 14.37 5.58 -12.21
C ILE A 147 14.71 6.90 -11.51
N VAL A 148 13.73 7.81 -11.45
CA VAL A 148 13.87 9.11 -10.79
C VAL A 148 13.14 9.10 -9.45
N PRO A 149 13.83 9.32 -8.32
CA PRO A 149 13.16 9.40 -7.02
C PRO A 149 12.26 10.64 -6.95
N ILE A 150 10.99 10.42 -6.60
CA ILE A 150 10.00 11.50 -6.46
C ILE A 150 9.34 11.48 -5.08
N ARG A 151 9.00 12.67 -4.57
CA ARG A 151 8.28 12.89 -3.31
C ARG A 151 7.12 13.87 -3.54
N GLY A 152 6.38 14.19 -2.47
CA GLY A 152 5.19 15.04 -2.52
C GLY A 152 3.89 14.26 -2.66
N ASN A 153 2.78 14.98 -2.76
CA ASN A 153 1.44 14.40 -2.91
C ASN A 153 1.17 13.96 -4.35
N VAL A 154 0.06 13.24 -4.58
CA VAL A 154 -0.31 12.72 -5.90
C VAL A 154 -0.32 13.82 -6.98
N PRO A 155 -0.96 15.00 -6.80
CA PRO A 155 -0.95 16.05 -7.81
C PRO A 155 0.47 16.55 -8.14
N THR A 156 1.31 16.78 -7.13
CA THR A 156 2.70 17.25 -7.31
C THR A 156 3.55 16.26 -8.11
N ARG A 157 3.32 14.96 -7.92
CA ARG A 157 4.01 13.89 -8.67
C ARG A 157 3.52 13.83 -10.11
N LEU A 158 2.21 13.94 -10.33
CA LEU A 158 1.62 13.97 -11.67
C LEU A 158 2.06 15.22 -12.44
N ALA A 159 2.17 16.39 -11.81
CA ALA A 159 2.61 17.63 -12.44
C ALA A 159 4.03 17.52 -13.04
N ARG A 160 4.91 16.70 -12.46
CA ARG A 160 6.23 16.40 -13.05
C ARG A 160 6.17 15.60 -14.36
N VAL A 161 5.02 14.98 -14.66
CA VAL A 161 4.76 14.28 -15.92
C VAL A 161 3.99 15.18 -16.88
N VAL A 162 2.81 15.69 -16.46
CA VAL A 162 1.85 16.39 -17.33
C VAL A 162 1.92 17.92 -17.27
N GLY A 163 2.77 18.48 -16.40
CA GLY A 163 2.99 19.92 -16.24
C GLY A 163 1.99 20.60 -15.34
N SER A 164 0.70 20.36 -15.55
CA SER A 164 -0.36 20.92 -14.71
C SER A 164 -1.44 19.88 -14.42
N VAL A 165 -1.82 19.79 -13.15
CA VAL A 165 -2.91 18.94 -12.67
C VAL A 165 -3.92 19.83 -12.01
N VAL A 166 -5.19 19.72 -12.40
CA VAL A 166 -6.30 20.43 -11.79
C VAL A 166 -7.26 19.37 -11.25
N SER A 167 -7.58 19.42 -9.96
CA SER A 167 -8.65 18.60 -9.41
C SER A 167 -9.99 19.27 -9.70
N ALA A 168 -11.02 18.48 -10.03
CA ALA A 168 -12.34 18.97 -10.46
C ALA A 168 -13.01 19.92 -9.45
N ASP A 169 -12.67 19.83 -8.15
CA ASP A 169 -13.31 20.60 -7.07
C ASP A 169 -12.46 21.78 -6.52
N GLY A 170 -11.37 22.17 -7.20
CA GLY A 170 -10.45 23.24 -6.76
C GLY A 170 -9.65 22.89 -5.50
N PRO A 171 -8.98 23.85 -4.82
CA PRO A 171 -7.73 24.52 -5.24
C PRO A 171 -6.51 23.57 -5.37
N MET A 172 -6.74 22.25 -5.37
CA MET A 172 -5.71 21.25 -5.11
C MET A 172 -5.02 20.72 -6.37
N GLY A 173 -4.62 21.65 -7.22
CA GLY A 173 -3.77 21.38 -8.36
C GLY A 173 -2.29 21.45 -8.02
N ALA A 174 -1.46 21.03 -8.96
CA ALA A 174 -0.03 21.29 -8.90
C ALA A 174 0.47 21.62 -10.30
N THR A 175 1.39 22.57 -10.37
CA THR A 175 2.09 22.93 -11.60
C THR A 175 3.58 22.75 -11.38
N ALA A 176 4.24 22.13 -12.35
CA ALA A 176 5.68 21.93 -12.37
C ALA A 176 6.17 21.93 -13.81
N GLU A 177 7.45 22.18 -14.03
CA GLU A 177 8.06 21.91 -15.33
C GLU A 177 8.11 20.38 -15.54
N PRO A 178 7.52 19.83 -16.62
CA PRO A 178 7.54 18.40 -16.86
C PRO A 178 8.97 17.88 -17.05
N ASP A 179 9.44 17.03 -16.14
CA ASP A 179 10.81 16.49 -16.16
C ASP A 179 10.86 14.94 -16.14
N LEU A 180 9.69 14.30 -16.24
CA LEU A 180 9.52 12.84 -16.25
C LEU A 180 8.69 12.39 -17.46
N ASP A 181 9.04 11.23 -18.01
CA ASP A 181 8.28 10.60 -19.08
C ASP A 181 7.06 9.85 -18.54
N ALA A 182 7.20 9.30 -17.34
CA ALA A 182 6.11 8.65 -16.62
C ALA A 182 6.30 8.71 -15.10
N ALA A 183 5.25 8.39 -14.36
CA ALA A 183 5.30 8.11 -12.93
C ALA A 183 4.50 6.85 -12.61
N ILE A 184 4.87 6.13 -11.55
CA ILE A 184 4.06 5.04 -11.00
C ILE A 184 3.35 5.50 -9.74
N LEU A 185 2.03 5.38 -9.74
CA LEU A 185 1.15 5.74 -8.62
C LEU A 185 0.24 4.57 -8.23
N ALA A 186 -0.43 4.69 -7.09
CA ALA A 186 -1.42 3.69 -6.68
C ALA A 186 -2.78 4.11 -7.27
N LEU A 187 -3.44 3.21 -7.99
CA LEU A 187 -4.71 3.52 -8.66
C LEU A 187 -5.78 3.95 -7.67
N SER A 188 -5.89 3.27 -6.53
CA SER A 188 -6.77 3.66 -5.42
C SER A 188 -6.58 5.09 -4.93
N GLY A 189 -5.35 5.61 -4.94
CA GLY A 189 -5.09 7.00 -4.54
C GLY A 189 -5.54 8.01 -5.59
N MET A 190 -5.50 7.64 -6.87
CA MET A 190 -5.95 8.48 -7.99
C MET A 190 -7.46 8.55 -8.05
N ARG A 191 -8.15 7.39 -7.99
CA ARG A 191 -9.62 7.31 -7.95
C ARG A 191 -10.24 8.10 -6.81
N ARG A 192 -9.67 7.98 -5.61
CA ARG A 192 -10.12 8.75 -4.43
C ARG A 192 -9.97 10.26 -4.60
N LEU A 193 -9.11 10.73 -5.52
CA LEU A 193 -8.91 12.15 -5.79
C LEU A 193 -9.62 12.62 -7.06
N GLY A 194 -10.34 11.73 -7.78
CA GLY A 194 -10.90 12.04 -9.09
C GLY A 194 -9.81 12.33 -10.14
N LEU A 195 -8.67 11.63 -10.06
CA LEU A 195 -7.50 11.81 -10.94
C LEU A 195 -7.20 10.59 -11.80
N GLU A 196 -8.12 9.64 -11.90
CA GLU A 196 -8.01 8.43 -12.71
C GLU A 196 -7.85 8.70 -14.20
N ASP A 197 -8.27 9.86 -14.71
CA ASP A 197 -8.05 10.23 -16.11
C ASP A 197 -6.56 10.38 -16.47
N TYR A 198 -5.69 10.55 -15.47
CA TYR A 198 -4.23 10.54 -15.63
C TYR A 198 -3.62 9.12 -15.60
N ALA A 199 -4.43 8.08 -15.41
CA ALA A 199 -4.00 6.69 -15.36
C ALA A 199 -3.91 6.11 -16.78
N SER A 200 -2.70 5.99 -17.33
CA SER A 200 -2.55 5.48 -18.70
C SER A 200 -2.62 3.96 -18.80
N GLN A 201 -2.04 3.25 -17.83
CA GLN A 201 -2.05 1.79 -17.83
C GLN A 201 -2.00 1.21 -16.41
N PRO A 202 -3.11 0.66 -15.88
CA PRO A 202 -3.07 -0.19 -14.69
C PRO A 202 -2.16 -1.40 -14.93
N LEU A 203 -1.26 -1.68 -14.00
CA LEU A 203 -0.32 -2.79 -14.11
C LEU A 203 -0.91 -4.02 -13.43
N ALA A 204 -0.73 -5.20 -14.04
CA ALA A 204 -1.31 -6.43 -13.53
C ALA A 204 -0.78 -6.73 -12.11
N ALA A 205 -1.68 -6.85 -11.13
CA ALA A 205 -1.32 -7.12 -9.74
C ALA A 205 -1.04 -8.61 -9.51
N ARG A 206 0.02 -9.10 -10.15
CA ARG A 206 0.52 -10.48 -10.07
C ARG A 206 2.02 -10.47 -10.30
N CYS A 207 2.70 -11.54 -9.91
CA CYS A 207 4.03 -11.80 -10.44
C CYS A 207 3.91 -12.24 -11.90
N GLY A 208 4.61 -11.60 -12.85
CA GLY A 208 4.63 -12.05 -14.25
C GLY A 208 5.06 -13.52 -14.39
N ALA A 209 4.62 -14.23 -15.44
CA ALA A 209 4.92 -15.66 -15.62
C ALA A 209 6.42 -15.99 -15.52
N ARG A 210 6.77 -17.13 -14.91
CA ARG A 210 8.15 -17.65 -14.90
C ARG A 210 8.59 -17.92 -16.35
N SER A 211 9.80 -17.49 -16.73
CA SER A 211 10.64 -18.36 -17.57
C SER A 211 10.99 -19.59 -16.73
N GLN A 212 10.54 -20.76 -17.16
CA GLN A 212 10.58 -22.04 -16.43
C GLN A 212 11.88 -22.27 -15.63
N VAL A 213 11.73 -22.45 -14.32
CA VAL A 213 12.67 -23.25 -13.52
C VAL A 213 11.78 -24.14 -12.65
N GLU A 214 11.86 -25.44 -12.89
CA GLU A 214 11.10 -26.49 -12.20
C GLU A 214 11.46 -26.54 -10.71
N VAL A 215 10.44 -26.59 -9.84
CA VAL A 215 10.61 -27.06 -8.47
C VAL A 215 10.04 -28.47 -8.44
N GLN A 216 10.91 -29.46 -8.33
CA GLN A 216 10.51 -30.87 -8.17
C GLN A 216 9.69 -31.03 -6.89
N GLY A 217 8.48 -31.58 -6.98
CA GLY A 217 7.75 -31.99 -5.79
C GLY A 217 6.24 -32.26 -5.89
N ILE A 218 5.58 -31.98 -7.02
CA ILE A 218 4.15 -32.33 -7.22
C ILE A 218 4.00 -33.01 -8.58
N PRO A 219 3.43 -34.23 -8.68
CA PRO A 219 3.15 -34.84 -9.98
C PRO A 219 1.95 -34.16 -10.63
N ASP A 220 2.21 -33.38 -11.68
CA ASP A 220 1.18 -32.78 -12.54
C ASP A 220 0.45 -33.86 -13.35
N GLY A 221 -0.83 -34.06 -13.04
CA GLY A 221 -1.75 -34.76 -13.91
C GLY A 221 -2.19 -33.85 -15.06
N GLY A 222 -1.60 -34.03 -16.24
CA GLY A 222 -2.18 -33.57 -17.50
C GLY A 222 -1.45 -32.41 -18.17
N SER A 223 -0.57 -32.76 -19.10
CA SER A 223 0.02 -31.88 -20.11
C SER A 223 -1.06 -31.10 -20.89
N ALA A 224 -1.03 -29.77 -20.80
CA ALA A 224 -1.52 -28.88 -21.84
C ALA A 224 -0.41 -27.85 -22.16
N ALA A 225 -0.19 -27.67 -23.46
CA ALA A 225 0.91 -26.91 -24.06
C ALA A 225 1.13 -25.52 -23.44
N GLY A 226 2.41 -25.14 -23.35
CA GLY A 226 2.86 -23.87 -22.79
C GLY A 226 2.10 -22.66 -23.35
N SER A 227 1.36 -21.98 -22.47
CA SER A 227 0.88 -20.63 -22.75
C SER A 227 2.08 -19.69 -22.88
N PRO A 228 2.08 -18.75 -23.85
CA PRO A 228 3.15 -17.77 -23.98
C PRO A 228 3.29 -16.98 -22.68
N ALA A 229 4.53 -16.74 -22.25
CA ALA A 229 4.82 -15.88 -21.11
C ALA A 229 4.09 -14.54 -21.30
N THR A 230 3.26 -14.16 -20.34
CA THR A 230 2.42 -12.97 -20.42
C THR A 230 3.26 -11.72 -20.69
N THR A 231 3.07 -11.10 -21.85
CA THR A 231 3.67 -9.82 -22.29
C THR A 231 3.04 -8.59 -21.63
N GLU A 232 2.17 -8.79 -20.64
CA GLU A 232 1.47 -7.72 -19.94
C GLU A 232 2.36 -7.15 -18.83
N PRO A 233 2.54 -5.81 -18.77
CA PRO A 233 3.20 -5.15 -17.66
C PRO A 233 2.59 -5.52 -16.31
N TRP A 234 3.43 -5.90 -15.36
CA TRP A 234 3.00 -6.37 -14.04
C TRP A 234 3.64 -5.57 -12.92
N MET A 235 2.96 -5.53 -11.77
CA MET A 235 3.52 -4.99 -10.53
C MET A 235 2.72 -5.51 -9.33
N LEU A 236 3.38 -6.33 -8.50
CA LEU A 236 2.83 -6.75 -7.23
C LEU A 236 2.83 -5.55 -6.26
N PRO A 237 1.66 -5.20 -5.68
CA PRO A 237 1.48 -3.97 -4.92
C PRO A 237 2.18 -4.01 -3.56
N ALA A 238 2.18 -2.87 -2.86
CA ALA A 238 2.61 -2.86 -1.46
C ALA A 238 1.56 -3.59 -0.60
N ALA A 239 2.01 -4.24 0.48
CA ALA A 239 1.12 -4.80 1.49
C ALA A 239 0.07 -3.77 1.93
N ALA A 240 -1.18 -4.22 1.98
CA ALA A 240 -2.40 -3.49 2.25
C ALA A 240 -2.67 -2.27 1.34
N GLN A 241 -2.06 -2.18 0.15
CA GLN A 241 -2.37 -1.11 -0.80
C GLN A 241 -3.83 -1.18 -1.27
N GLY A 242 -4.53 -0.05 -1.26
CA GLY A 242 -5.95 0.01 -1.60
C GLY A 242 -6.87 -0.09 -0.38
N ALA A 243 -6.44 -0.79 0.68
CA ALA A 243 -7.18 -0.86 1.94
C ALA A 243 -7.02 0.41 2.78
N LEU A 244 -8.07 0.73 3.54
CA LEU A 244 -8.03 1.71 4.64
C LEU A 244 -8.09 0.95 5.96
N ALA A 245 -7.53 1.54 7.01
CA ALA A 245 -7.65 1.03 8.37
C ALA A 245 -8.23 2.11 9.27
N VAL A 246 -9.26 1.76 10.03
CA VAL A 246 -9.86 2.59 11.06
C VAL A 246 -9.27 2.18 12.40
N GLU A 247 -8.41 3.03 12.95
CA GLU A 247 -7.75 2.82 14.24
C GLU A 247 -8.53 3.54 15.35
N THR A 248 -8.67 2.91 16.51
CA THR A 248 -9.40 3.44 17.68
C THR A 248 -8.65 3.09 18.95
N ARG A 249 -9.03 3.71 20.07
CA ARG A 249 -8.67 3.20 21.39
C ARG A 249 -9.33 1.84 21.65
N ASP A 250 -8.68 0.96 22.40
CA ASP A 250 -9.23 -0.36 22.77
C ASP A 250 -10.58 -0.27 23.50
N ARG A 251 -10.78 0.83 24.23
CA ARG A 251 -11.97 1.08 25.04
C ARG A 251 -13.13 1.72 24.27
N VAL A 252 -12.98 1.96 22.96
CA VAL A 252 -14.05 2.58 22.15
C VAL A 252 -15.36 1.79 22.25
N SER A 253 -15.29 0.47 22.43
CA SER A 253 -16.47 -0.40 22.55
C SER A 253 -17.30 -0.16 23.80
N CYS A 254 -16.69 0.25 24.91
CA CYS A 254 -17.44 0.64 26.11
C CYS A 254 -17.78 2.14 26.14
N GLU A 255 -17.02 2.98 25.44
CA GLU A 255 -17.20 4.44 25.42
C GLU A 255 -18.28 4.88 24.42
N LEU A 256 -18.32 4.25 23.24
CA LEU A 256 -19.10 4.69 22.07
C LEU A 256 -19.82 3.49 21.42
N PRO A 257 -20.96 3.02 21.98
CA PRO A 257 -21.66 1.83 21.49
C PRO A 257 -22.21 2.01 20.07
N VAL A 258 -22.73 3.19 19.73
CA VAL A 258 -23.23 3.48 18.37
C VAL A 258 -22.11 3.38 17.33
N LEU A 259 -20.94 3.95 17.63
CA LEU A 259 -19.77 3.85 16.76
C LEU A 259 -19.32 2.40 16.61
N THR A 260 -19.39 1.60 17.68
CA THR A 260 -18.98 0.19 17.66
C THR A 260 -19.85 -0.64 16.71
N VAL A 261 -21.17 -0.41 16.72
CA VAL A 261 -22.09 -1.05 15.76
C VAL A 261 -21.75 -0.62 14.33
N ALA A 262 -21.55 0.68 14.09
CA ALA A 262 -21.19 1.19 12.76
C ALA A 262 -19.84 0.62 12.26
N LEU A 263 -18.82 0.54 13.12
CA LEU A 263 -17.53 -0.04 12.80
C LEU A 263 -17.65 -1.52 12.41
N ALA A 264 -18.46 -2.30 13.14
CA ALA A 264 -18.68 -3.71 12.84
C ALA A 264 -19.37 -3.93 11.47
N LEU A 265 -20.28 -3.02 11.09
CA LEU A 265 -20.97 -3.08 9.79
C LEU A 265 -20.08 -2.62 8.62
N VAL A 266 -19.12 -1.74 8.87
CA VAL A 266 -18.17 -1.26 7.87
C VAL A 266 -16.98 -2.21 7.70
N ASP A 267 -16.69 -3.05 8.69
CA ASP A 267 -15.59 -4.01 8.64
C ASP A 267 -15.84 -5.10 7.60
N ASP A 268 -15.00 -5.14 6.56
CA ASP A 268 -15.08 -6.16 5.52
C ASP A 268 -14.13 -7.32 5.86
N PRO A 269 -14.65 -8.52 6.21
CA PRO A 269 -13.84 -9.62 6.71
C PRO A 269 -12.85 -10.15 5.67
N VAL A 270 -13.19 -10.09 4.37
CA VAL A 270 -12.31 -10.52 3.28
C VAL A 270 -11.14 -9.56 3.11
N THR A 271 -11.39 -8.25 3.07
CA THR A 271 -10.34 -7.22 3.00
C THR A 271 -9.46 -7.26 4.24
N ARG A 272 -10.05 -7.42 5.43
CA ARG A 272 -9.31 -7.60 6.69
C ARG A 272 -8.34 -8.78 6.60
N ALA A 273 -8.84 -9.98 6.30
CA ALA A 273 -8.02 -11.17 6.19
C ALA A 273 -6.91 -11.01 5.14
N CYS A 274 -7.21 -10.46 3.96
CA CYS A 274 -6.20 -10.20 2.93
C CYS A 274 -5.11 -9.24 3.44
N ALA A 275 -5.50 -8.12 4.04
CA ALA A 275 -4.57 -7.14 4.57
C ALA A 275 -3.74 -7.68 5.74
N ASP A 276 -4.33 -8.48 6.62
CA ASP A 276 -3.66 -9.09 7.77
C ASP A 276 -2.64 -10.15 7.33
N ALA A 277 -2.96 -10.95 6.30
CA ALA A 277 -2.00 -11.86 5.68
C ALA A 277 -0.79 -11.12 5.07
N GLU A 278 -1.06 -10.08 4.28
CA GLU A 278 -0.01 -9.23 3.68
C GLU A 278 0.86 -8.55 4.76
N ARG A 279 0.26 -8.08 5.85
CA ARG A 279 0.95 -7.39 6.94
C ARG A 279 1.71 -8.34 7.86
N SER A 280 1.18 -9.54 8.10
CA SER A 280 1.87 -10.61 8.83
C SER A 280 3.15 -11.01 8.08
N LEU A 281 3.09 -11.13 6.74
CA LEU A 281 4.28 -11.34 5.92
C LEU A 281 5.32 -10.24 6.12
N MET A 282 4.93 -8.97 6.04
CA MET A 282 5.85 -7.85 6.23
C MET A 282 6.49 -7.86 7.63
N ARG A 283 5.70 -8.22 8.66
CA ARG A 283 6.16 -8.35 10.05
C ARG A 283 7.20 -9.47 10.18
N CYS A 284 6.94 -10.64 9.60
CA CYS A 284 7.83 -11.81 9.67
C CYS A 284 9.13 -11.62 8.87
N LEU A 285 9.07 -10.90 7.74
CA LEU A 285 10.28 -10.50 7.00
C LEU A 285 11.09 -9.41 7.71
N ALA A 286 10.58 -8.84 8.81
CA ALA A 286 11.08 -7.61 9.43
C ALA A 286 11.25 -6.47 8.39
N ALA A 287 10.38 -6.46 7.39
CA ALA A 287 10.54 -5.63 6.21
C ALA A 287 10.10 -4.19 6.48
N GLY A 288 11.03 -3.25 6.30
CA GLY A 288 10.76 -1.82 6.35
C GLY A 288 10.00 -1.34 5.10
N CYS A 289 9.45 -0.12 5.14
CA CYS A 289 8.77 0.47 3.98
C CYS A 289 9.71 0.89 2.82
N ALA A 290 11.03 0.78 3.01
CA ALA A 290 12.02 0.89 1.94
C ALA A 290 12.45 -0.48 1.38
N ALA A 291 11.97 -1.59 1.96
CA ALA A 291 12.26 -2.90 1.41
C ALA A 291 11.53 -3.08 0.06
N PRO A 292 12.20 -3.66 -0.96
CA PRO A 292 11.60 -3.93 -2.26
C PRO A 292 10.71 -5.18 -2.24
N VAL A 293 9.71 -5.18 -1.37
CA VAL A 293 8.78 -6.30 -1.14
C VAL A 293 7.41 -5.95 -1.71
N GLY A 294 6.88 -6.81 -2.59
CA GLY A 294 5.49 -6.76 -3.04
C GLY A 294 4.67 -7.87 -2.37
N ALA A 295 3.42 -7.60 -2.04
CA ALA A 295 2.51 -8.59 -1.46
C ALA A 295 1.06 -8.26 -1.84
N LEU A 296 0.30 -9.29 -2.21
CA LEU A 296 -1.13 -9.19 -2.43
C LEU A 296 -1.82 -10.52 -2.06
N ALA A 297 -2.78 -10.43 -1.16
CA ALA A 297 -3.76 -11.45 -0.90
C ALA A 297 -5.06 -11.14 -1.66
N ARG A 298 -5.68 -12.18 -2.21
CA ARG A 298 -6.94 -12.10 -2.96
C ARG A 298 -7.89 -13.20 -2.50
N PRO A 299 -9.21 -12.95 -2.50
CA PRO A 299 -10.18 -14.03 -2.35
C PRO A 299 -10.06 -15.01 -3.51
N LEU A 300 -10.20 -16.29 -3.20
CA LEU A 300 -10.35 -17.36 -4.19
C LEU A 300 -11.83 -17.57 -4.48
N ASP A 301 -12.16 -17.86 -5.74
CA ASP A 301 -13.49 -18.31 -6.10
C ASP A 301 -13.67 -19.82 -5.81
N VAL A 302 -14.88 -20.33 -6.06
CA VAL A 302 -15.25 -21.75 -5.82
C VAL A 302 -14.41 -22.73 -6.67
N ALA A 303 -13.74 -22.25 -7.72
CA ALA A 303 -12.83 -23.06 -8.54
C ALA A 303 -11.38 -23.05 -7.99
N GLY A 304 -11.12 -22.33 -6.90
CA GLY A 304 -9.78 -22.17 -6.33
C GLY A 304 -8.90 -21.19 -7.11
N GLU A 305 -9.48 -20.45 -8.06
CA GLU A 305 -8.77 -19.46 -8.86
C GLU A 305 -8.85 -18.08 -8.19
N PRO A 306 -7.84 -17.21 -8.36
CA PRO A 306 -7.95 -15.82 -7.92
C PRO A 306 -9.18 -15.22 -8.59
N ALA A 307 -10.11 -14.66 -7.81
CA ALA A 307 -11.30 -14.03 -8.35
C ALA A 307 -10.89 -12.86 -9.28
N ALA A 308 -10.73 -13.16 -10.57
CA ALA A 308 -10.17 -12.23 -11.53
C ALA A 308 -11.23 -11.22 -11.94
N GLY A 309 -10.97 -9.94 -11.65
CA GLY A 309 -11.40 -8.82 -12.50
C GLY A 309 -12.87 -8.76 -12.91
N ARG A 310 -13.82 -9.23 -12.09
CA ARG A 310 -15.18 -8.73 -12.22
C ARG A 310 -15.14 -7.31 -11.70
N ASP A 311 -15.47 -6.35 -12.55
CA ASP A 311 -15.92 -5.04 -12.10
C ASP A 311 -16.83 -5.26 -10.89
N LEU A 312 -16.48 -4.60 -9.79
CA LEU A 312 -17.20 -4.70 -8.52
C LEU A 312 -18.70 -4.55 -8.85
N PRO A 313 -19.57 -5.52 -8.51
CA PRO A 313 -20.97 -5.44 -8.90
C PRO A 313 -21.56 -4.16 -8.31
N THR A 314 -22.03 -3.27 -9.20
CA THR A 314 -22.72 -2.01 -8.87
C THR A 314 -24.10 -2.25 -8.25
N GLU A 315 -24.52 -3.50 -8.09
CA GLU A 315 -25.82 -3.90 -7.57
C GLU A 315 -25.66 -4.99 -6.49
N PRO A 316 -26.30 -4.86 -5.32
CA PRO A 316 -26.28 -5.90 -4.31
C PRO A 316 -27.11 -7.10 -4.80
N GLY A 317 -26.48 -8.27 -5.01
CA GLY A 317 -27.22 -9.54 -5.03
C GLY A 317 -26.92 -10.60 -6.10
N THR A 318 -25.73 -10.68 -6.73
CA THR A 318 -25.43 -11.82 -7.62
C THR A 318 -24.00 -12.39 -7.51
N ALA A 319 -23.49 -12.56 -6.29
CA ALA A 319 -22.44 -13.56 -6.07
C ALA A 319 -23.10 -14.94 -6.06
N LEU A 320 -22.59 -15.88 -6.86
CA LEU A 320 -22.92 -17.30 -6.69
C LEU A 320 -22.41 -17.69 -5.31
N GLU A 321 -23.35 -17.93 -4.39
CA GLU A 321 -23.08 -18.38 -3.02
C GLU A 321 -22.14 -19.59 -3.06
N PRO A 322 -21.05 -19.61 -2.27
CA PRO A 322 -20.22 -20.80 -2.13
C PRO A 322 -21.10 -21.98 -1.69
N GLY A 323 -20.80 -23.18 -2.19
CA GLY A 323 -21.46 -24.39 -1.71
C GLY A 323 -21.38 -24.47 -0.18
N PRO A 324 -22.41 -24.97 0.51
CA PRO A 324 -22.62 -24.80 1.96
C PRO A 324 -21.53 -25.33 2.91
N ASP A 325 -20.44 -25.92 2.38
CA ASP A 325 -19.38 -26.62 3.13
C ASP A 325 -17.94 -26.12 2.84
N GLN A 326 -17.72 -25.08 2.01
CA GLN A 326 -16.37 -24.55 1.78
C GLN A 326 -16.17 -23.21 2.46
N ALA A 327 -15.27 -23.17 3.45
CA ALA A 327 -14.85 -21.95 4.10
C ALA A 327 -14.21 -20.98 3.07
N PRO A 328 -14.50 -19.66 3.15
CA PRO A 328 -13.91 -18.69 2.24
C PRO A 328 -12.38 -18.72 2.35
N ALA A 329 -11.72 -18.80 1.19
CA ALA A 329 -10.27 -18.91 1.08
C ALA A 329 -9.65 -17.67 0.43
N ILE A 330 -8.40 -17.40 0.78
CA ILE A 330 -7.55 -16.36 0.19
C ILE A 330 -6.25 -16.98 -0.32
N CYS A 331 -5.68 -16.37 -1.37
CA CYS A 331 -4.36 -16.67 -1.89
C CYS A 331 -3.47 -15.46 -1.68
N LEU A 332 -2.35 -15.64 -0.96
CA LEU A 332 -1.31 -14.65 -0.78
C LEU A 332 -0.18 -14.91 -1.77
N GLU A 333 0.13 -13.93 -2.60
CA GLU A 333 1.34 -13.87 -3.42
C GLU A 333 2.28 -12.79 -2.90
N ALA A 334 3.57 -13.11 -2.87
CA ALA A 334 4.61 -12.17 -2.45
C ALA A 334 5.88 -12.29 -3.30
N LEU A 335 6.61 -11.18 -3.37
CA LEU A 335 7.93 -11.14 -3.98
C LEU A 335 8.88 -10.26 -3.18
N VAL A 336 10.17 -10.61 -3.22
CA VAL A 336 11.30 -9.79 -2.79
C VAL A 336 12.22 -9.62 -3.99
N ALA A 337 12.66 -8.40 -4.25
CA ALA A 337 13.53 -8.08 -5.38
C ALA A 337 14.87 -7.48 -4.90
N SER A 338 15.95 -7.69 -5.66
CA SER A 338 17.14 -6.85 -5.53
C SER A 338 16.83 -5.43 -6.03
N LEU A 339 17.53 -4.42 -5.52
CA LEU A 339 17.25 -3.01 -5.84
C LEU A 339 17.41 -2.68 -7.34
N ASP A 340 18.28 -3.42 -8.03
CA ASP A 340 18.53 -3.32 -9.47
C ASP A 340 17.54 -4.14 -10.31
N GLY A 341 16.63 -4.90 -9.68
CA GLY A 341 15.65 -5.73 -10.35
C GLY A 341 16.20 -7.02 -10.99
N THR A 342 17.49 -7.33 -10.85
CA THR A 342 18.11 -8.49 -11.51
C THR A 342 17.79 -9.83 -10.83
N GLN A 343 17.40 -9.80 -9.56
CA GLN A 343 17.04 -10.99 -8.79
C GLN A 343 15.67 -10.83 -8.16
N LEU A 344 14.85 -11.88 -8.25
CA LEU A 344 13.54 -11.98 -7.62
C LEU A 344 13.46 -13.28 -6.81
N ARG A 345 12.85 -13.22 -5.62
CA ARG A 345 12.32 -14.37 -4.89
C ARG A 345 10.83 -14.22 -4.78
N ARG A 346 10.09 -15.31 -4.96
CA ARG A 346 8.64 -15.31 -5.02
C ARG A 346 8.12 -16.49 -4.23
N ALA A 347 7.03 -16.27 -3.51
CA ALA A 347 6.33 -17.33 -2.83
C ALA A 347 4.84 -17.03 -2.86
N SER A 348 4.04 -18.08 -2.83
CA SER A 348 2.61 -18.00 -2.63
C SER A 348 2.12 -19.13 -1.74
N ALA A 349 0.93 -18.92 -1.18
CA ALA A 349 0.20 -19.94 -0.45
C ALA A 349 -1.28 -19.58 -0.42
N THR A 350 -2.12 -20.57 -0.12
CA THR A 350 -3.57 -20.41 0.09
C THR A 350 -3.92 -20.78 1.52
N GLY A 351 -4.98 -20.19 2.05
CA GLY A 351 -5.49 -20.46 3.39
C GLY A 351 -6.90 -19.89 3.56
N THR A 352 -7.56 -20.23 4.66
CA THR A 352 -8.85 -19.64 5.02
C THR A 352 -8.70 -18.20 5.52
N LEU A 353 -9.82 -17.48 5.69
CA LEU A 353 -9.78 -16.14 6.29
C LEU A 353 -9.24 -16.15 7.73
N GLU A 354 -9.53 -17.19 8.51
CA GLU A 354 -9.08 -17.33 9.91
C GLU A 354 -7.57 -17.57 10.01
N GLU A 355 -6.98 -18.22 9.00
CA GLU A 355 -5.55 -18.52 8.93
C GLU A 355 -4.72 -17.38 8.34
N ALA A 356 -5.30 -16.21 8.09
CA ALA A 356 -4.65 -15.10 7.39
C ALA A 356 -3.26 -14.74 7.95
N GLU A 357 -3.13 -14.60 9.27
CA GLU A 357 -1.82 -14.27 9.87
C GLU A 357 -0.79 -15.38 9.69
N ASP A 358 -1.19 -16.66 9.81
CA ASP A 358 -0.31 -17.80 9.64
C ASP A 358 0.07 -18.01 8.17
N LEU A 359 -0.85 -17.71 7.25
CA LEU A 359 -0.58 -17.66 5.82
C LEU A 359 0.53 -16.66 5.51
N GLY A 360 0.46 -15.45 6.07
CA GLY A 360 1.51 -14.43 5.94
C GLY A 360 2.87 -14.89 6.45
N ARG A 361 2.89 -15.55 7.61
CA ARG A 361 4.10 -16.12 8.21
C ARG A 361 4.72 -17.21 7.32
N CYS A 362 3.90 -18.14 6.83
CA CYS A 362 4.32 -19.24 5.96
C CYS A 362 4.98 -18.72 4.67
N VAL A 363 4.37 -17.72 4.01
CA VAL A 363 4.94 -17.14 2.79
C VAL A 363 6.26 -16.40 3.07
N ALA A 364 6.36 -15.70 4.22
CA ALA A 364 7.62 -15.06 4.63
C ALA A 364 8.75 -16.08 4.89
N GLU A 365 8.45 -17.17 5.60
CA GLU A 365 9.41 -18.26 5.85
C GLU A 365 9.91 -18.89 4.55
N ARG A 366 9.01 -19.13 3.59
CA ARG A 366 9.38 -19.62 2.25
C ARG A 366 10.33 -18.64 1.54
N LEU A 367 10.03 -17.35 1.54
CA LEU A 367 10.90 -16.33 0.94
C LEU A 367 12.29 -16.31 1.59
N LEU A 368 12.37 -16.38 2.92
CA LEU A 368 13.64 -16.39 3.65
C LEU A 368 14.44 -17.66 3.36
N ALA A 369 13.79 -18.83 3.34
CA ALA A 369 14.41 -20.09 2.97
C ALA A 369 14.95 -20.06 1.52
N ASP A 370 14.25 -19.38 0.62
CA ASP A 370 14.65 -19.20 -0.78
C ASP A 370 15.74 -18.12 -0.98
N GLY A 371 16.21 -17.51 0.10
CA GLY A 371 17.33 -16.57 0.09
C GLY A 371 16.94 -15.10 -0.12
N ALA A 372 15.73 -14.69 0.27
CA ALA A 372 15.29 -13.29 0.14
C ALA A 372 16.17 -12.28 0.89
N ALA A 373 16.72 -12.65 2.05
CA ALA A 373 17.57 -11.77 2.86
C ALA A 373 18.97 -11.56 2.25
N GLN A 374 19.35 -12.37 1.26
CA GLN A 374 20.66 -12.35 0.62
C GLN A 374 20.68 -11.43 -0.61
N ILE A 375 19.51 -11.13 -1.19
CA ILE A 375 19.41 -10.33 -2.42
C ILE A 375 19.13 -8.85 -2.16
N THR A 376 18.71 -8.49 -0.94
CA THR A 376 18.40 -7.11 -0.57
C THR A 376 18.36 -6.94 0.96
N ASP A 377 18.59 -5.72 1.43
CA ASP A 377 18.38 -5.37 2.84
C ASP A 377 16.89 -5.18 3.11
N LEU A 378 16.29 -6.16 3.80
CA LEU A 378 14.88 -6.12 4.21
C LEU A 378 14.63 -5.10 5.32
N GLN A 379 15.63 -4.79 6.14
CA GLN A 379 15.50 -3.87 7.28
C GLN A 379 15.75 -2.41 6.88
N ALA A 380 16.04 -2.14 5.61
CA ALA A 380 16.27 -0.80 5.11
C ALA A 380 15.10 0.15 5.48
N SER A 381 15.41 1.16 6.29
CA SER A 381 14.53 2.31 6.50
C SER A 381 14.83 3.37 5.45
N LYS A 382 13.88 4.27 5.16
CA LYS A 382 14.10 5.37 4.21
C LYS A 382 15.07 6.40 4.83
N GLY A 383 16.37 6.12 4.79
CA GLY A 383 17.41 7.02 5.28
C GLY A 383 18.83 6.44 5.19
N SER A 384 19.46 6.54 4.02
CA SER A 384 20.90 6.87 3.86
C SER A 384 21.26 6.99 2.37
N PRO A 385 21.54 8.19 1.84
CA PRO A 385 22.35 8.34 0.64
C PRO A 385 23.82 8.50 1.04
N GLY A 386 24.67 7.58 0.59
CA GLY A 386 26.12 7.79 0.47
C GLY A 386 26.99 7.20 1.58
N ALA A 387 27.62 6.06 1.29
CA ALA A 387 28.89 5.71 1.91
C ALA A 387 29.97 6.67 1.38
N GLY A 388 30.08 7.84 2.03
CA GLY A 388 31.22 8.75 1.87
C GLY A 388 32.34 8.32 2.80
N SER A 389 33.42 7.79 2.24
CA SER A 389 34.68 7.53 2.94
C SER A 389 35.18 8.81 3.63
N THR A 390 35.24 8.83 4.96
CA THR A 390 36.06 9.79 5.70
C THR A 390 36.88 9.05 6.73
N GLY A 391 38.16 8.85 6.40
CA GLY A 391 39.17 8.48 7.38
C GLY A 391 39.41 9.63 8.37
N PRO A 392 39.85 9.34 9.60
CA PRO A 392 40.06 10.38 10.60
C PRO A 392 41.31 11.20 10.26
N GLN A 393 41.12 12.48 9.89
CA GLN A 393 42.19 13.47 9.98
C GLN A 393 42.35 13.92 11.44
N ALA A 394 43.50 13.58 12.02
CA ALA A 394 43.94 14.01 13.33
C ALA A 394 44.18 15.52 13.33
N ALA A 395 43.46 16.25 14.20
CA ALA A 395 43.76 17.63 14.52
C ALA A 395 44.85 17.69 15.61
N ALA A 396 46.07 18.02 15.21
CA ALA A 396 47.15 18.37 16.11
C ALA A 396 46.87 19.74 16.76
N LYS A 397 46.64 19.77 18.07
CA LYS A 397 46.68 21.01 18.86
C LYS A 397 48.15 21.34 19.15
N GLY A 398 48.69 22.31 18.42
CA GLY A 398 49.91 23.01 18.79
C GLY A 398 49.60 23.99 19.91
N THR A 399 50.13 23.71 21.09
CA THR A 399 50.34 24.70 22.15
C THR A 399 51.49 25.61 21.74
N ASP A 400 51.29 26.92 21.70
CA ASP A 400 52.41 27.85 21.83
C ASP A 400 52.15 28.85 22.95
N ARG A 401 53.11 28.90 23.86
CA ARG A 401 53.22 29.83 24.98
C ARG A 401 54.25 30.86 24.56
N ARG A 402 53.89 32.13 24.58
CA ARG A 402 54.69 33.21 25.17
C ARG A 402 53.87 34.49 25.27
#